data_AF-R9M4L1-F1
#
_entry.id   AF-R9M4L1-F1
#
_cell.length_a   1.000
_cell.length_b   1.000
_cell.length_c   1.000
_cell.angle_alpha   90.00
_cell.angle_beta   90.00
_cell.angle_gamma   90.00
#
_symmetry.space_group_name_H-M   'P 1'
#
loop_
_entity.id
_entity.type
_entity.pdbx_description
1 polymer ?
#
loop_
_entity_poly.entity_id
_entity_poly.type
_entity_poly.pdbx_seq_one_letter_code
_entity_poly.pdbx_strand_id
1 'polypeptide(L)'
;MNKKRFWPFLLLIPLAIAVIAGWFLLPDALVMQVSMSGQPSKSMPKVLGLLIPMAAGMIGAAYASSEREERRPRGFIILALVVVILVVTFVFNL
;
A
#
# COMPACT_ATOMS: atom_id res chain seq x y z
N MET A 1 12.08 26.84 -1.83
CA MET A 1 11.35 25.55 -1.71
C MET A 1 12.34 24.44 -1.34
N ASN A 2 12.20 23.80 -0.18
CA ASN A 2 13.12 22.73 0.25
C ASN A 2 12.80 21.42 -0.49
N LYS A 3 13.58 21.11 -1.55
CA LYS A 3 13.39 19.91 -2.39
C LYS A 3 13.47 18.60 -1.61
N LYS A 4 14.20 18.58 -0.48
CA LYS A 4 14.35 17.38 0.36
C LYS A 4 13.03 16.86 0.92
N ARG A 5 11.98 17.70 0.98
CA ARG A 5 10.66 17.31 1.48
C ARG A 5 9.94 16.29 0.59
N PHE A 6 10.29 16.16 -0.68
CA PHE A 6 9.69 15.21 -1.61
C PHE A 6 10.34 13.82 -1.61
N TRP A 7 11.36 13.60 -0.78
CA TRP A 7 11.98 12.29 -0.64
C TRP A 7 11.02 11.12 -0.29
N PRO A 8 9.85 11.29 0.37
CA PRO A 8 8.94 10.17 0.63
C PRO A 8 8.36 9.56 -0.66
N PHE A 9 8.36 10.29 -1.78
CA PHE A 9 7.96 9.74 -3.08
C PHE A 9 8.90 8.61 -3.56
N LEU A 10 10.13 8.53 -3.04
CA LEU A 10 11.02 7.40 -3.32
C LEU A 10 10.44 6.06 -2.83
N LEU A 11 9.56 6.08 -1.83
CA LEU A 11 8.86 4.89 -1.35
C LEU A 11 7.82 4.36 -2.35
N LEU A 12 7.44 5.16 -3.36
CA LEU A 12 6.58 4.69 -4.43
C LEU A 12 7.29 3.73 -5.40
N ILE A 13 8.63 3.74 -5.44
CA ILE A 13 9.42 2.84 -6.29
C ILE A 13 9.23 1.37 -5.85
N PRO A 14 9.56 0.98 -4.61
CA PRO A 14 9.32 -0.39 -4.15
C PRO A 14 7.84 -0.75 -4.15
N LEU A 15 6.95 0.21 -3.87
CA LEU A 15 5.49 0.01 -3.97
C LEU A 15 5.06 -0.33 -5.41
N ALA A 16 5.56 0.39 -6.42
CA ALA A 16 5.26 0.11 -7.82
C ALA A 16 5.81 -1.26 -8.24
N ILE A 17 7.03 -1.60 -7.81
CA ILE A 17 7.61 -2.93 -8.06
C ILE A 17 6.72 -4.03 -7.45
N ALA A 18 6.26 -3.86 -6.21
CA ALA A 18 5.36 -4.81 -5.56
C ALA A 18 4.02 -4.91 -6.30
N VAL A 19 3.42 -3.81 -6.75
CA VAL A 19 2.18 -3.83 -7.54
C VAL A 19 2.37 -4.59 -8.87
N ILE A 20 3.47 -4.33 -9.57
CA ILE A 20 3.81 -5.01 -10.83
C ILE A 20 4.03 -6.51 -10.57
N ALA A 21 4.81 -6.87 -9.55
CA ALA A 21 5.02 -8.27 -9.18
C ALA A 21 3.69 -8.94 -8.83
N GLY A 22 2.84 -8.26 -8.07
CA GLY A 22 1.53 -8.76 -7.65
C GLY A 22 0.58 -9.02 -8.82
N TRP A 23 0.71 -8.24 -9.91
CA TRP A 23 -0.07 -8.49 -11.13
C TRP A 23 0.19 -9.87 -11.73
N PHE A 24 1.45 -10.30 -11.74
CA PHE A 24 1.89 -11.58 -12.30
C PHE A 24 1.84 -12.74 -11.33
N LEU A 25 2.11 -12.50 -10.05
CA LEU A 25 2.26 -13.55 -9.04
C LEU A 25 0.95 -13.90 -8.33
N LEU A 26 0.01 -12.95 -8.20
CA LEU A 26 -1.19 -13.16 -7.40
C LEU A 26 -2.39 -13.65 -8.22
N PRO A 27 -3.30 -14.45 -7.62
CA PRO A 27 -4.53 -14.90 -8.24
C PRO A 27 -5.48 -13.74 -8.56
N ASP A 28 -6.47 -13.98 -9.42
CA ASP A 28 -7.41 -12.94 -9.86
C ASP A 28 -8.35 -12.44 -8.75
N ALA A 29 -8.55 -13.25 -7.71
CA ALA A 29 -9.28 -12.87 -6.50
C ALA A 29 -8.34 -12.94 -5.29
N LEU A 30 -8.16 -11.80 -4.63
CA LEU A 30 -7.31 -11.66 -3.45
C LEU A 30 -8.14 -11.78 -2.18
N VAL A 31 -7.74 -12.66 -1.28
CA VAL A 31 -8.22 -12.71 0.09
C VAL A 31 -7.76 -11.44 0.80
N MET A 32 -8.73 -10.62 1.21
CA MET A 32 -8.50 -9.35 1.91
C MET A 32 -8.82 -9.46 3.40
N GLN A 33 -9.57 -10.49 3.80
CA GLN A 33 -9.96 -10.72 5.18
C GLN A 33 -10.00 -12.22 5.46
N VAL A 34 -9.44 -12.61 6.60
CA VAL A 34 -9.46 -13.97 7.13
C VAL A 34 -10.39 -13.99 8.34
N SER A 35 -11.21 -15.03 8.45
CA SER A 35 -12.11 -15.24 9.59
C SER A 35 -11.34 -15.70 10.84
N MET A 36 -12.00 -15.68 12.00
CA MET A 36 -11.47 -16.30 13.22
C MET A 36 -11.20 -17.81 13.07
N SER A 37 -11.82 -18.48 12.10
CA SER A 37 -11.56 -19.89 11.76
C SER A 37 -10.38 -20.09 10.81
N GLY A 38 -9.66 -19.02 10.44
CA GLY A 38 -8.53 -19.08 9.50
C GLY A 38 -8.93 -19.22 8.03
N GLN A 39 -10.22 -19.18 7.73
CA GLN A 39 -10.74 -19.31 6.36
C GLN A 39 -10.83 -17.93 5.68
N PRO A 40 -10.64 -17.86 4.34
CA PRO A 40 -10.94 -16.65 3.59
C PRO A 40 -12.38 -16.18 3.83
N SER A 41 -12.55 -15.00 4.41
CA SER A 41 -13.87 -14.45 4.73
C SER A 41 -14.35 -13.47 3.67
N LYS A 42 -13.43 -12.74 3.03
CA LYS A 42 -13.77 -11.76 1.99
C LYS A 42 -12.65 -11.68 0.97
N SER A 43 -13.02 -11.77 -0.29
CA SER A 43 -12.12 -11.58 -1.43
C SER A 43 -12.44 -10.30 -2.20
N MET A 44 -11.46 -9.83 -2.96
CA MET A 44 -11.56 -8.67 -3.83
C MET A 44 -10.88 -8.95 -5.16
N PRO A 45 -11.36 -8.39 -6.29
CA PRO A 45 -10.63 -8.46 -7.54
C PRO A 45 -9.19 -7.92 -7.41
N LYS A 46 -8.22 -8.63 -7.99
CA LYS A 46 -6.79 -8.28 -7.96
C LYS A 46 -6.51 -6.84 -8.36
N VAL A 47 -7.19 -6.37 -9.41
CA VAL A 47 -7.10 -4.99 -9.89
C VAL A 47 -7.33 -4.01 -8.73
N LEU A 48 -8.39 -4.20 -7.95
CA LEU A 48 -8.72 -3.30 -6.86
C LEU A 48 -7.81 -3.50 -5.66
N GLY A 49 -7.46 -4.75 -5.32
CA GLY A 49 -6.56 -5.04 -4.21
C GLY A 49 -5.13 -4.53 -4.41
N LEU A 50 -4.69 -4.32 -5.65
CA LEU A 50 -3.39 -3.70 -5.97
C LEU A 50 -3.49 -2.17 -6.15
N LEU A 51 -4.58 -1.64 -6.72
CA LEU A 51 -4.75 -0.20 -6.92
C LEU A 51 -4.99 0.57 -5.62
N ILE A 52 -5.70 -0.01 -4.66
CA ILE A 52 -5.95 0.61 -3.35
C ILE A 52 -4.64 0.96 -2.62
N PRO A 53 -3.70 0.01 -2.38
CA PRO A 53 -2.44 0.34 -1.72
C PRO A 53 -1.59 1.31 -2.55
N MET A 54 -1.65 1.26 -3.88
CA MET A 54 -0.97 2.25 -4.74
C MET A 54 -1.52 3.67 -4.51
N ALA A 55 -2.85 3.83 -4.54
CA ALA A 55 -3.51 5.11 -4.29
C ALA A 55 -3.23 5.64 -2.88
N ALA A 56 -3.33 4.78 -1.87
CA ALA A 56 -3.01 5.12 -0.50
C ALA A 56 -1.52 5.51 -0.33
N GLY A 57 -0.62 4.85 -1.03
CA GLY A 57 0.81 5.19 -1.05
C GLY A 57 1.06 6.59 -1.62
N MET A 58 0.40 6.96 -2.72
CA MET A 58 0.48 8.31 -3.29
C MET A 58 -0.04 9.37 -2.32
N ILE A 59 -1.19 9.12 -1.66
CA ILE A 59 -1.75 10.02 -0.64
C ILE A 59 -0.79 10.16 0.55
N GLY A 60 -0.24 9.03 1.03
CA GLY A 60 0.73 9.01 2.12
C GLY A 60 1.99 9.81 1.80
N ALA A 61 2.56 9.63 0.60
CA ALA A 61 3.71 10.38 0.13
C ALA A 61 3.41 11.89 0.01
N ALA A 62 2.23 12.27 -0.48
CA ALA A 62 1.80 13.66 -0.56
C ALA A 62 1.67 14.32 0.83
N TYR A 63 1.07 13.62 1.79
CA TYR A 63 0.96 14.10 3.18
C TYR A 63 2.31 14.18 3.88
N ALA A 64 3.18 13.18 3.70
CA ALA A 64 4.54 13.17 4.26
C ALA A 64 5.40 14.30 3.66
N SER A 65 5.09 14.65 2.42
CA SER A 65 5.65 15.77 1.69
C SER A 65 4.83 17.05 1.88
N SER A 66 4.09 17.29 2.98
CA SER A 66 3.32 18.53 3.27
C SER A 66 4.13 19.60 4.04
N GLU A 67 3.85 20.90 3.82
CA GLU A 67 4.52 22.03 4.54
C GLU A 67 4.00 22.13 5.95
N ARG A 68 2.74 21.75 6.11
CA ARG A 68 2.08 21.68 7.41
C ARG A 68 2.69 20.52 8.19
N GLU A 69 3.41 20.84 9.25
CA GLU A 69 4.11 19.89 10.11
C GLU A 69 3.16 18.84 10.70
N GLU A 70 1.93 19.23 11.03
CA GLU A 70 0.84 18.34 11.48
C GLU A 70 0.49 17.20 10.50
N ARG A 71 0.69 17.40 9.19
CA ARG A 71 0.32 16.43 8.14
C ARG A 71 1.43 15.43 7.85
N ARG A 72 2.68 15.81 8.09
CA ARG A 72 3.85 14.96 7.80
C ARG A 72 3.83 13.62 8.55
N PRO A 73 3.61 13.56 9.88
CA PRO A 73 3.58 12.28 10.58
C PRO A 73 2.42 11.39 10.11
N ARG A 74 1.26 11.98 9.80
CA ARG A 74 0.11 11.25 9.24
C ARG A 74 0.45 10.59 7.90
N GLY A 75 1.21 11.29 7.04
CA GLY A 75 1.68 10.72 5.78
C GLY A 75 2.57 9.50 5.96
N PHE A 76 3.51 9.54 6.92
CA PHE A 76 4.35 8.39 7.23
C PHE A 76 3.58 7.21 7.84
N ILE A 77 2.58 7.48 8.68
CA ILE A 77 1.68 6.45 9.21
C ILE A 77 0.92 5.76 8.06
N ILE A 78 0.38 6.54 7.11
CA ILE A 78 -0.29 5.98 5.93
C ILE A 78 0.68 5.13 5.10
N LEU A 79 1.89 5.62 4.83
CA LEU A 79 2.91 4.87 4.08
C LEU A 79 3.27 3.55 4.79
N ALA A 80 3.46 3.56 6.11
CA ALA A 80 3.72 2.35 6.88
C ALA A 80 2.56 1.35 6.80
N LEU A 81 1.32 1.83 6.92
CA LEU A 81 0.12 0.99 6.78
C LEU A 81 0.03 0.33 5.40
N VAL A 82 0.37 1.07 4.34
CA VAL A 82 0.40 0.53 2.97
C VAL A 82 1.38 -0.63 2.84
N VAL A 83 2.57 -0.52 3.45
CA VAL A 83 3.55 -1.62 3.47
C VAL A 83 2.98 -2.84 4.19
N VAL A 84 2.37 -2.66 5.37
CA VAL A 84 1.76 -3.76 6.13
C VAL A 84 0.66 -4.44 5.32
N ILE A 85 -0.24 -3.67 4.71
CA ILE A 85 -1.32 -4.20 3.87
C ILE A 85 -0.75 -5.02 2.72
N LEU A 86 0.27 -4.51 2.01
CA LEU A 86 0.89 -5.25 0.91
C LEU A 86 1.54 -6.55 1.36
N VAL A 87 2.29 -6.53 2.47
CA VAL A 87 2.91 -7.75 3.00
C VAL A 87 1.84 -8.78 3.32
N VAL A 88 0.76 -8.39 3.99
CA VAL A 88 -0.36 -9.29 4.29
C VAL A 88 -0.99 -9.81 2.99
N THR A 89 -1.27 -8.95 2.01
CA THR A 89 -1.82 -9.37 0.72
C THR A 89 -0.95 -10.42 0.05
N PHE A 90 0.37 -10.23 0.02
CA PHE A 90 1.30 -11.20 -0.59
C PHE A 90 1.36 -12.50 0.21
N VAL A 91 1.49 -12.44 1.53
CA VAL A 91 1.62 -13.64 2.40
C VAL A 91 0.39 -14.55 2.30
N PHE A 92 -0.81 -13.99 2.16
CA PHE A 92 -2.05 -14.77 2.12
C PHE A 92 -2.51 -15.17 0.70
N ASN A 93 -1.87 -14.66 -0.35
CA ASN A 93 -2.31 -14.87 -1.74
C ASN A 93 -1.22 -15.38 -2.70
N LEU A 94 0.02 -15.54 -2.24
CA LEU A 94 1.00 -16.43 -2.91
C LEU A 94 0.78 -17.87 -2.47
#